data_AF-A0A8S4H319-F1
#
_entry.id   AF-A0A8S4H319-F1
#
_cell.length_a   1.000
_cell.length_b   1.000
_cell.length_c   1.000
_cell.angle_alpha   90.00
_cell.angle_beta   90.00
_cell.angle_gamma   90.00
#
_symmetry.space_group_name_H-M   'P 1'
#
loop_
_entity.id
_entity.type
_entity.pdbx_description
1 polymer ?
#
loop_
_entity_poly.entity_id
_entity_poly.type
_entity_poly.pdbx_seq_one_letter_code
_entity_poly.pdbx_strand_id
1 'polypeptide(L)'
;MWPWIDRKESPAQKMNRALVGASITSCKRASVAGDVARAGLRVAGAPPLLQDLSPFLDVVTGSFKPKGVCGCDHSPLDRAFNIATAVPYVMSGWEMLRNRETSAGRFFGASLIFAGASAVAYHASWGKARTIARKLDYWSISAGATAMSFALFPSLPRQIRTASYLATPFEPFKTSFVHATAMELEFARRAAKNPKLRASQALHLATTVAGMACFSYESYKPETKYVHGVWHICSAIAVSQLGRLVADVEAEVLSTPGFKGNPAPFVPEYQYLHNKHHPESVRRASLSAEIVPLSPPTQPSIQRHSSPPVKAG
;
A
#
# COMPACT_ATOMS: atom_id res chain seq x y z
N MET A 1 17.40 45.59 -13.52
CA MET A 1 18.20 44.63 -12.72
C MET A 1 17.22 43.89 -11.82
N TRP A 2 16.76 42.71 -12.25
CA TRP A 2 15.74 41.92 -11.53
C TRP A 2 16.43 41.04 -10.48
N PRO A 3 16.01 41.05 -9.20
CA PRO A 3 16.63 40.19 -8.19
C PRO A 3 16.21 38.74 -8.43
N TRP A 4 17.20 37.86 -8.58
CA TRP A 4 17.02 36.42 -8.60
C TRP A 4 16.44 35.97 -7.25
N ILE A 5 15.18 35.53 -7.26
CA ILE A 5 14.56 34.85 -6.12
C ILE A 5 15.09 33.42 -6.10
N ASP A 6 15.92 33.13 -5.10
CA ASP A 6 16.44 31.80 -4.82
C ASP A 6 15.29 30.89 -4.33
N ARG A 7 14.58 30.24 -5.27
CA ARG A 7 13.52 29.28 -4.93
C ARG A 7 14.17 28.03 -4.36
N LYS A 8 14.08 27.86 -3.03
CA LYS A 8 14.40 26.60 -2.35
C LYS A 8 13.66 25.45 -3.03
N GLU A 9 14.41 24.49 -3.55
CA GLU A 9 13.85 23.28 -4.17
C GLU A 9 12.96 22.51 -3.20
N SER A 10 11.79 22.12 -3.68
CA SER A 10 10.89 21.26 -2.90
C SER A 10 11.49 19.86 -2.74
N PRO A 11 11.15 19.13 -1.66
CA PRO A 11 11.60 17.75 -1.47
C PRO A 11 11.30 16.83 -2.67
N ALA A 12 10.19 17.06 -3.38
CA ALA A 12 9.83 16.33 -4.60
C ALA A 12 10.76 16.65 -5.78
N GLN A 13 11.22 17.91 -5.89
CA GLN A 13 12.20 18.32 -6.91
C GLN A 13 13.58 17.73 -6.61
N LYS A 14 13.97 17.65 -5.34
CA LYS A 14 15.20 16.98 -4.90
C LYS A 14 15.17 15.48 -5.20
N MET A 15 14.04 14.83 -4.95
CA MET A 15 13.85 13.41 -5.27
C MET A 15 13.87 13.17 -6.79
N ASN A 16 13.18 13.98 -7.58
CA ASN A 16 13.25 13.89 -9.05
C ASN A 16 14.67 14.10 -9.59
N ARG A 17 15.43 15.05 -9.04
CA ARG A 17 16.84 15.24 -9.44
C ARG A 17 17.71 14.04 -9.06
N ALA A 18 17.51 13.45 -7.88
CA ALA A 18 18.24 12.25 -7.46
C ALA A 18 17.92 11.05 -8.36
N LEU A 19 16.65 10.85 -8.71
CA LEU A 19 16.20 9.79 -9.62
C LEU A 19 16.74 9.97 -11.04
N VAL A 20 16.74 11.20 -11.57
CA VAL A 20 17.25 11.52 -12.90
C VAL A 20 18.78 11.49 -12.95
N GLY A 21 19.46 11.96 -11.90
CA GLY A 21 20.92 11.96 -11.79
C GLY A 21 21.51 10.54 -11.75
N ALA A 22 20.87 9.63 -11.01
CA ALA A 22 21.23 8.21 -10.97
C ALA A 22 21.07 7.52 -12.35
N SER A 23 20.11 7.99 -13.16
CA SER A 23 19.88 7.47 -14.51
C SER A 23 20.91 7.92 -15.55
N ILE A 24 21.60 9.06 -15.34
CA ILE A 24 22.54 9.63 -16.33
C ILE A 24 24.00 9.22 -16.07
N THR A 25 24.37 8.94 -14.81
CA THR A 25 25.76 8.58 -14.45
C THR A 25 26.07 7.08 -14.45
N SER A 26 25.06 6.20 -14.49
CA SER A 26 25.26 4.75 -14.34
C SER A 26 25.33 3.98 -15.67
N CYS A 27 26.28 4.33 -16.54
CA CYS A 27 26.67 3.44 -17.66
C CYS A 27 27.82 2.49 -17.28
N LYS A 28 28.44 2.65 -16.10
CA LYS A 28 29.54 1.78 -15.65
C LYS A 28 29.48 1.53 -14.13
N ARG A 29 28.93 0.36 -13.77
CA ARG A 29 28.98 -0.34 -12.45
C ARG A 29 28.17 0.30 -11.31
N ALA A 30 27.61 -0.60 -10.50
CA ALA A 30 26.74 -0.43 -9.32
C ALA A 30 25.23 -0.28 -9.61
N SER A 31 24.45 -0.97 -8.78
CA SER A 31 23.01 -1.19 -8.91
C SER A 31 22.24 0.14 -8.78
N VAL A 32 21.60 0.57 -9.87
CA VAL A 32 20.67 1.72 -9.89
C VAL A 32 19.65 1.64 -8.75
N ALA A 33 19.25 0.44 -8.33
CA ALA A 33 18.34 0.25 -7.20
C ALA A 33 18.98 0.61 -5.84
N GLY A 34 20.28 0.35 -5.66
CA GLY A 34 21.05 0.75 -4.48
C GLY A 34 21.17 2.26 -4.34
N ASP A 35 21.39 2.96 -5.45
CA ASP A 35 21.50 4.42 -5.45
C ASP A 35 20.14 5.10 -5.22
N VAL A 36 19.06 4.54 -5.79
CA VAL A 36 17.69 5.02 -5.56
C VAL A 36 17.24 4.79 -4.11
N ALA A 37 17.50 3.60 -3.55
CA ALA A 37 17.19 3.30 -2.15
C ALA A 37 17.98 4.21 -1.18
N ARG A 38 19.28 4.41 -1.45
CA ARG A 38 20.15 5.32 -0.68
C ARG A 38 19.67 6.77 -0.75
N ALA A 39 19.24 7.23 -1.92
CA ALA A 39 18.68 8.56 -2.10
C ALA A 39 17.36 8.73 -1.32
N GLY A 40 16.46 7.75 -1.38
CA GLY A 40 15.20 7.75 -0.62
C GLY A 40 15.41 7.81 0.89
N LEU A 41 16.33 6.99 1.41
CA LEU A 41 16.66 6.94 2.85
C LEU A 41 17.31 8.23 3.36
N ARG A 42 18.13 8.88 2.54
CA ARG A 42 18.69 10.22 2.85
C ARG A 42 17.61 11.29 2.90
N VAL A 43 16.66 11.28 1.97
CA VAL A 43 15.51 12.22 1.98
C VAL A 43 14.63 12.00 3.22
N ALA A 44 14.54 10.77 3.71
CA ALA A 44 13.79 10.41 4.90
C ALA A 44 14.56 10.63 6.23
N GLY A 45 15.80 11.11 6.19
CA GLY A 45 16.61 11.36 7.40
C GLY A 45 17.07 10.08 8.11
N ALA A 46 17.16 8.95 7.42
CA ALA A 46 17.57 7.69 8.02
C ALA A 46 19.06 7.73 8.47
N PRO A 47 19.39 7.13 9.63
CA PRO A 47 20.76 7.09 10.13
C PRO A 47 21.73 6.41 9.15
N PRO A 48 23.02 6.78 9.14
CA PRO A 48 24.01 6.33 8.13
C PRO A 48 24.11 4.80 7.98
N LEU A 49 23.87 4.06 9.07
CA LEU A 49 23.87 2.59 9.08
C LEU A 49 22.80 1.97 8.15
N LEU A 50 21.67 2.64 7.97
CA LEU A 50 20.61 2.19 7.07
C LEU A 50 20.83 2.66 5.62
N GLN A 51 21.81 3.52 5.34
CA GLN A 51 22.03 4.07 3.99
C GLN A 51 22.82 3.14 3.07
N ASP A 52 23.47 2.10 3.60
CA ASP A 52 24.13 1.07 2.80
C ASP A 52 23.35 -0.24 2.81
N LEU A 53 22.20 -0.24 2.14
CA LEU A 53 21.42 -1.45 1.91
C LEU A 53 21.99 -2.30 0.77
N SER A 54 23.12 -1.96 0.15
CA SER A 54 23.63 -2.70 -1.02
C SER A 54 23.78 -4.21 -0.78
N PRO A 55 24.25 -4.71 0.37
CA PRO A 55 24.33 -6.16 0.62
C PRO A 55 22.95 -6.78 0.79
N PHE A 56 22.02 -6.07 1.45
CA PHE A 56 20.63 -6.51 1.59
C PHE A 56 19.95 -6.54 0.22
N LEU A 57 20.15 -5.53 -0.62
CA LEU A 57 19.62 -5.44 -1.97
C LEU A 57 20.22 -6.49 -2.89
N ASP A 58 21.50 -6.83 -2.76
CA ASP A 58 22.12 -7.88 -3.56
C ASP A 58 21.65 -9.28 -3.12
N VAL A 59 21.41 -9.50 -1.83
CA VAL A 59 20.77 -10.74 -1.31
C VAL A 59 19.30 -10.83 -1.76
N VAL A 60 18.57 -9.74 -1.63
CA VAL A 60 17.15 -9.62 -1.99
C VAL A 60 17.01 -9.76 -3.51
N THR A 61 17.72 -8.97 -4.32
CA THR A 61 17.65 -9.00 -5.79
C THR A 61 18.36 -10.18 -6.45
N GLY A 62 19.39 -10.75 -5.82
CA GLY A 62 20.04 -11.99 -6.27
C GLY A 62 19.14 -13.21 -6.11
N SER A 63 18.31 -13.24 -5.07
CA SER A 63 17.29 -14.29 -4.83
C SER A 63 16.07 -14.18 -5.75
N PHE A 64 15.95 -13.06 -6.47
CA PHE A 64 14.77 -12.68 -7.25
C PHE A 64 14.86 -12.95 -8.76
N LYS A 65 15.85 -13.71 -9.25
CA LYS A 65 15.74 -14.24 -10.63
C LYS A 65 14.83 -15.46 -10.58
N PRO A 66 13.63 -15.44 -11.19
CA PRO A 66 12.75 -16.60 -11.16
C PRO A 66 13.42 -17.73 -11.94
N LYS A 67 14.06 -18.65 -11.22
CA LYS A 67 14.65 -19.87 -11.77
C LYS A 67 13.70 -21.03 -11.50
N GLY A 68 13.30 -21.73 -12.56
CA GLY A 68 12.60 -23.01 -12.45
C GLY A 68 11.18 -22.98 -11.88
N VAL A 69 10.69 -24.18 -11.57
CA VAL A 69 9.39 -24.45 -10.93
C VAL A 69 9.57 -24.17 -9.44
N CYS A 70 8.83 -23.22 -8.87
CA CYS A 70 8.87 -22.93 -7.43
C CYS A 70 8.30 -24.09 -6.62
N GLY A 71 8.91 -24.32 -5.45
CA GLY A 71 8.52 -25.34 -4.47
C GLY A 71 7.14 -25.12 -3.86
N CYS A 72 6.59 -23.90 -3.90
CA CYS A 72 5.37 -23.43 -3.25
C CYS A 72 4.07 -24.24 -3.40
N ASP A 73 3.98 -25.29 -4.22
CA ASP A 73 2.75 -26.06 -4.46
C ASP A 73 3.00 -27.57 -4.28
N HIS A 74 3.45 -27.97 -3.08
CA HIS A 74 3.93 -29.33 -2.79
C HIS A 74 2.83 -30.40 -2.82
N SER A 75 1.58 -30.01 -2.64
CA SER A 75 0.44 -30.93 -2.57
C SER A 75 -0.84 -30.25 -3.05
N PRO A 76 -1.91 -31.00 -3.36
CA PRO A 76 -3.21 -30.41 -3.70
C PRO A 76 -3.75 -29.47 -2.61
N LEU A 77 -3.49 -29.76 -1.33
CA LEU A 77 -3.92 -28.89 -0.22
C LEU A 77 -3.11 -27.59 -0.16
N ASP A 78 -1.79 -27.67 -0.36
CA ASP A 78 -0.91 -26.49 -0.42
C ASP A 78 -1.31 -25.56 -1.57
N ARG A 79 -1.66 -26.13 -2.73
CA ARG A 79 -2.23 -25.41 -3.87
C ARG A 79 -3.56 -24.75 -3.55
N ALA A 80 -4.49 -25.50 -2.98
CA ALA A 80 -5.79 -24.95 -2.61
C ALA A 80 -5.64 -23.79 -1.60
N PHE A 81 -4.70 -23.93 -0.66
CA PHE A 81 -4.36 -22.88 0.28
C PHE A 81 -3.80 -21.65 -0.41
N ASN A 82 -2.83 -21.79 -1.33
CA ASN A 82 -2.28 -20.65 -2.08
C ASN A 82 -3.33 -19.94 -2.95
N ILE A 83 -4.22 -20.69 -3.59
CA ILE A 83 -5.34 -20.12 -4.36
C ILE A 83 -6.25 -19.32 -3.44
N ALA A 84 -6.66 -19.91 -2.30
CA ALA A 84 -7.55 -19.25 -1.35
C ALA A 84 -6.92 -17.97 -0.77
N THR A 85 -5.62 -18.00 -0.46
CA THR A 85 -4.91 -16.86 0.12
C THR A 85 -4.58 -15.76 -0.89
N ALA A 86 -4.72 -16.01 -2.20
CA ALA A 86 -4.63 -14.98 -3.24
C ALA A 86 -5.94 -14.20 -3.48
N VAL A 87 -7.10 -14.75 -3.09
CA VAL A 87 -8.42 -14.08 -3.26
C VAL A 87 -8.49 -12.70 -2.57
N PRO A 88 -7.93 -12.50 -1.36
CA PRO A 88 -7.91 -11.19 -0.70
C PRO A 88 -7.34 -10.02 -1.52
N TYR A 89 -6.42 -10.27 -2.46
CA TYR A 89 -5.93 -9.22 -3.36
C TYR A 89 -7.03 -8.72 -4.31
N VAL A 90 -7.84 -9.64 -4.83
CA VAL A 90 -8.98 -9.32 -5.69
C VAL A 90 -10.02 -8.52 -4.92
N MET A 91 -10.31 -8.92 -3.68
CA MET A 91 -11.23 -8.20 -2.81
C MET A 91 -10.73 -6.78 -2.51
N SER A 92 -9.46 -6.63 -2.16
CA SER A 92 -8.84 -5.32 -1.90
C SER A 92 -8.87 -4.44 -3.15
N GLY A 93 -8.52 -4.99 -4.31
CA GLY A 93 -8.56 -4.29 -5.59
C GLY A 93 -9.96 -3.85 -5.99
N TRP A 94 -10.96 -4.70 -5.74
CA TRP A 94 -12.37 -4.38 -5.97
C TRP A 94 -12.87 -3.25 -5.07
N GLU A 95 -12.54 -3.31 -3.78
CA GLU A 95 -12.87 -2.22 -2.84
C GLU A 95 -12.25 -0.90 -3.31
N MET A 96 -10.97 -0.91 -3.70
CA MET A 96 -10.31 0.28 -4.23
C MET A 96 -10.97 0.77 -5.51
N LEU A 97 -11.29 -0.12 -6.46
CA LEU A 97 -11.93 0.26 -7.71
C LEU A 97 -13.27 0.98 -7.49
N ARG A 98 -14.04 0.57 -6.47
CA ARG A 98 -15.33 1.18 -6.12
C ARG A 98 -15.19 2.49 -5.34
N ASN A 99 -14.19 2.59 -4.48
CA ASN A 99 -14.07 3.67 -3.51
C ASN A 99 -13.07 4.77 -3.89
N ARG A 100 -12.27 4.60 -4.95
CA ARG A 100 -11.32 5.63 -5.40
C ARG A 100 -11.97 6.64 -6.34
N GLU A 101 -11.62 7.91 -6.16
CA GLU A 101 -12.15 9.02 -6.96
C GLU A 101 -11.28 9.33 -8.18
N THR A 102 -9.96 9.14 -8.07
CA THR A 102 -9.05 9.42 -9.19
C THR A 102 -8.89 8.21 -10.11
N SER A 103 -8.64 8.47 -11.39
CA SER A 103 -8.33 7.42 -12.36
C SER A 103 -7.07 6.63 -11.99
N ALA A 104 -6.07 7.29 -11.40
CA ALA A 104 -4.86 6.62 -10.91
C ALA A 104 -5.15 5.67 -9.75
N GLY A 105 -5.97 6.09 -8.77
CA GLY A 105 -6.41 5.23 -7.68
C GLY A 105 -7.23 4.02 -8.17
N ARG A 106 -8.17 4.24 -9.10
CA ARG A 106 -8.95 3.16 -9.73
C ARG A 106 -8.08 2.20 -10.52
N PHE A 107 -7.10 2.72 -11.26
CA PHE A 107 -6.17 1.91 -12.03
C PHE A 107 -5.27 1.06 -11.12
N PHE A 108 -4.83 1.60 -9.98
CA PHE A 108 -4.17 0.79 -8.96
C PHE A 108 -5.09 -0.31 -8.41
N GLY A 109 -6.35 0.00 -8.10
CA GLY A 109 -7.34 -1.03 -7.70
C GLY A 109 -7.51 -2.14 -8.75
N ALA A 110 -7.64 -1.77 -10.03
CA ALA A 110 -7.70 -2.74 -11.13
C ALA A 110 -6.42 -3.59 -11.25
N SER A 111 -5.25 -2.98 -11.03
CA SER A 111 -3.97 -3.71 -11.05
C SER A 111 -3.86 -4.74 -9.91
N LEU A 112 -4.46 -4.48 -8.75
CA LEU A 112 -4.52 -5.46 -7.65
C LEU A 112 -5.43 -6.65 -7.96
N ILE A 113 -6.57 -6.40 -8.62
CA ILE A 113 -7.43 -7.47 -9.15
C ILE A 113 -6.63 -8.34 -10.12
N PHE A 114 -5.90 -7.70 -11.04
CA PHE A 114 -5.08 -8.40 -12.02
C PHE A 114 -3.96 -9.21 -11.37
N ALA A 115 -3.31 -8.69 -10.32
CA ALA A 115 -2.30 -9.41 -9.57
C ALA A 115 -2.88 -10.64 -8.85
N GLY A 116 -4.00 -10.48 -8.12
CA GLY A 116 -4.68 -11.59 -7.48
C GLY A 116 -5.14 -12.67 -8.46
N ALA A 117 -5.70 -12.26 -9.61
CA ALA A 117 -6.10 -13.19 -10.67
C ALA A 117 -4.90 -13.92 -11.29
N SER A 118 -3.76 -13.24 -11.46
CA SER A 118 -2.53 -13.83 -12.00
C SER A 118 -1.94 -14.85 -11.02
N ALA A 119 -1.92 -14.56 -9.72
CA ALA A 119 -1.52 -15.49 -8.68
C ALA A 119 -2.43 -16.74 -8.65
N VAL A 120 -3.75 -16.56 -8.71
CA VAL A 120 -4.70 -17.68 -8.82
C VAL A 120 -4.43 -18.51 -10.06
N ALA A 121 -4.25 -17.89 -11.23
CA ALA A 121 -3.94 -18.60 -12.47
C ALA A 121 -2.61 -19.37 -12.38
N TYR A 122 -1.60 -18.82 -11.69
CA TYR A 122 -0.34 -19.49 -11.45
C TYR A 122 -0.50 -20.74 -10.57
N HIS A 123 -1.15 -20.62 -9.43
CA HIS A 123 -1.35 -21.75 -8.51
C HIS A 123 -2.34 -22.79 -9.04
N ALA A 124 -3.30 -22.37 -9.87
CA ALA A 124 -4.27 -23.27 -10.50
C ALA A 124 -3.73 -23.98 -11.76
N SER A 125 -2.61 -23.56 -12.35
CA SER A 125 -2.12 -24.11 -13.62
C SER A 125 -1.09 -25.23 -13.47
N TRP A 126 -0.90 -26.05 -14.51
CA TRP A 126 0.09 -27.14 -14.55
C TRP A 126 0.98 -27.09 -15.81
N GLY A 127 2.07 -27.86 -15.81
CA GLY A 127 2.93 -28.05 -16.98
C GLY A 127 3.49 -26.75 -17.56
N LYS A 128 3.50 -26.62 -18.89
CA LYS A 128 4.02 -25.42 -19.59
C LYS A 128 3.22 -24.16 -19.30
N ALA A 129 1.90 -24.27 -19.11
CA ALA A 129 1.03 -23.14 -18.80
C ALA A 129 1.43 -22.48 -17.47
N ARG A 130 1.85 -23.29 -16.48
CA ARG A 130 2.32 -22.80 -15.19
C ARG A 130 3.54 -21.89 -15.29
N THR A 131 4.48 -22.18 -16.17
CA THR A 131 5.67 -21.34 -16.38
C THR A 131 5.29 -19.96 -16.93
N ILE A 132 4.28 -19.89 -17.79
CA ILE A 132 3.78 -18.62 -18.34
C ILE A 132 3.00 -17.87 -17.27
N ALA A 133 2.09 -18.55 -16.55
CA ALA A 133 1.31 -17.96 -15.48
C ALA A 133 2.18 -17.42 -14.35
N ARG A 134 3.30 -18.09 -14.02
CA ARG A 134 4.31 -17.61 -13.06
C ARG A 134 4.96 -16.30 -13.49
N LYS A 135 5.30 -16.16 -14.78
CA LYS A 135 5.85 -14.91 -15.31
C LYS A 135 4.80 -13.80 -15.25
N LEU A 136 3.57 -14.12 -15.65
CA LEU A 136 2.45 -13.19 -15.60
C LEU A 136 2.20 -12.68 -14.17
N ASP A 137 2.24 -13.56 -13.19
CA ASP A 137 2.13 -13.24 -11.76
C ASP A 137 3.21 -12.23 -11.34
N TYR A 138 4.49 -12.51 -11.59
CA TYR A 138 5.56 -11.55 -11.28
C TYR A 138 5.46 -10.22 -12.02
N TRP A 139 5.07 -10.24 -13.30
CA TRP A 139 4.84 -9.02 -14.07
C TRP A 139 3.67 -8.22 -13.51
N SER A 140 2.59 -8.89 -13.08
CA SER A 140 1.42 -8.26 -12.51
C SER A 140 1.72 -7.56 -11.18
N ILE A 141 2.55 -8.15 -10.33
CA ILE A 141 3.01 -7.54 -9.07
C ILE A 141 3.83 -6.26 -9.37
N SER A 142 4.77 -6.34 -10.31
CA SER A 142 5.58 -5.19 -10.73
C SER A 142 4.75 -4.07 -11.37
N ALA A 143 3.81 -4.44 -12.23
CA ALA A 143 2.88 -3.50 -12.84
C ALA A 143 1.97 -2.84 -11.78
N GLY A 144 1.53 -3.62 -10.78
CA GLY A 144 0.74 -3.11 -9.65
C GLY A 144 1.52 -2.14 -8.78
N ALA A 145 2.78 -2.43 -8.46
CA ALA A 145 3.64 -1.51 -7.71
C ALA A 145 3.91 -0.20 -8.49
N THR A 146 4.02 -0.30 -9.81
CA THR A 146 4.12 0.85 -10.71
C THR A 146 2.82 1.68 -10.69
N ALA A 147 1.65 1.04 -10.83
CA ALA A 147 0.34 1.71 -10.78
C ALA A 147 0.11 2.41 -9.44
N MET A 148 0.47 1.74 -8.34
CA MET A 148 0.46 2.29 -6.98
C MET A 148 1.26 3.58 -6.92
N SER A 149 2.49 3.60 -7.43
CA SER A 149 3.32 4.80 -7.43
C SER A 149 2.67 5.97 -8.18
N PHE A 150 1.86 5.70 -9.21
CA PHE A 150 1.17 6.78 -9.92
C PHE A 150 -0.03 7.32 -9.15
N ALA A 151 -0.68 6.48 -8.36
CA ALA A 151 -1.70 6.90 -7.43
C ALA A 151 -1.12 7.75 -6.28
N LEU A 152 0.11 7.43 -5.83
CA LEU A 152 0.77 8.13 -4.71
C LEU A 152 1.53 9.39 -5.14
N PHE A 153 2.06 9.42 -6.36
CA PHE A 153 2.88 10.51 -6.88
C PHE A 153 2.26 11.11 -8.16
N PRO A 154 1.17 11.89 -8.05
CA PRO A 154 0.47 12.44 -9.21
C PRO A 154 1.35 13.34 -10.08
N SER A 155 2.37 13.97 -9.48
CA SER A 155 3.35 14.82 -10.17
C SER A 155 4.46 14.04 -10.89
N LEU A 156 4.45 12.70 -10.86
CA LEU A 156 5.50 11.90 -11.49
C LEU A 156 5.47 12.08 -13.02
N PRO A 157 6.59 12.43 -13.69
CA PRO A 157 6.62 12.61 -15.14
C PRO A 157 6.19 11.38 -15.92
N ARG A 158 5.44 11.56 -17.02
CA ARG A 158 4.93 10.46 -17.87
C ARG A 158 6.04 9.55 -18.38
N GLN A 159 7.22 10.08 -18.64
CA GLN A 159 8.39 9.34 -19.10
C GLN A 159 8.85 8.31 -18.07
N ILE A 160 8.91 8.69 -16.79
CA ILE A 160 9.25 7.78 -15.70
C ILE A 160 8.17 6.69 -15.57
N ARG A 161 6.90 7.08 -15.74
CA ARG A 161 5.79 6.13 -15.73
C ARG A 161 5.93 5.06 -16.82
N THR A 162 6.13 5.49 -18.06
CA THR A 162 6.31 4.61 -19.20
C THR A 162 7.55 3.73 -19.03
N ALA A 163 8.67 4.31 -18.61
CA ALA A 163 9.91 3.56 -18.38
C ALA A 163 9.74 2.46 -17.33
N SER A 164 8.99 2.74 -16.25
CA SER A 164 8.71 1.76 -15.19
C SER A 164 7.92 0.55 -15.70
N TYR A 165 6.90 0.80 -16.53
CA TYR A 165 6.17 -0.31 -17.18
C TYR A 165 7.02 -1.07 -18.18
N LEU A 166 7.84 -0.38 -18.98
CA LEU A 166 8.74 -1.03 -19.93
C LEU A 166 9.81 -1.88 -19.22
N ALA A 167 10.19 -1.56 -17.99
CA ALA A 167 11.13 -2.34 -17.18
C ALA A 167 10.50 -3.62 -16.59
N THR A 168 9.18 -3.66 -16.41
CA THR A 168 8.47 -4.79 -15.78
C THR A 168 8.76 -6.16 -16.40
N PRO A 169 8.73 -6.37 -17.74
CA PRO A 169 9.00 -7.69 -18.30
C PRO A 169 10.45 -8.16 -18.13
N PHE A 170 11.40 -7.24 -17.93
CA PHE A 170 12.84 -7.55 -17.88
C PHE A 170 13.37 -7.69 -16.45
N GLU A 171 12.92 -6.84 -15.52
CA GLU A 171 13.44 -6.74 -14.16
C GLU A 171 12.30 -6.54 -13.13
N PRO A 172 11.26 -7.42 -13.10
CA PRO A 172 10.04 -7.20 -12.33
C PRO A 172 10.29 -7.00 -10.83
N PHE A 173 11.27 -7.72 -10.26
CA PHE A 173 11.57 -7.61 -8.84
C PHE A 173 12.28 -6.32 -8.46
N LYS A 174 13.23 -5.85 -9.28
CA LYS A 174 13.88 -4.55 -9.04
C LYS A 174 12.87 -3.41 -9.17
N THR A 175 12.04 -3.47 -10.21
CA THR A 175 10.97 -2.50 -10.43
C THR A 175 10.00 -2.49 -9.24
N SER A 176 9.50 -3.66 -8.83
CA SER A 176 8.63 -3.79 -7.64
C SER A 176 9.28 -3.21 -6.39
N PHE A 177 10.54 -3.56 -6.13
CA PHE A 177 11.29 -3.12 -4.95
C PHE A 177 11.43 -1.60 -4.89
N VAL A 178 11.80 -0.96 -6.00
CA VAL A 178 11.95 0.51 -6.08
C VAL A 178 10.62 1.19 -5.77
N HIS A 179 9.54 0.73 -6.39
CA HIS A 179 8.21 1.30 -6.18
C HIS A 179 7.65 1.04 -4.78
N ALA A 180 7.87 -0.14 -4.22
CA ALA A 180 7.49 -0.47 -2.85
C ALA A 180 8.25 0.40 -1.83
N THR A 181 9.55 0.60 -2.04
CA THR A 181 10.38 1.48 -1.20
C THR A 181 9.87 2.92 -1.24
N ALA A 182 9.60 3.45 -2.44
CA ALA A 182 9.05 4.79 -2.59
C ALA A 182 7.69 4.93 -1.89
N MET A 183 6.81 3.93 -2.00
CA MET A 183 5.54 3.91 -1.29
C MET A 183 5.71 3.90 0.23
N GLU A 184 6.60 3.07 0.79
CA GLU A 184 6.76 2.98 2.25
C GLU A 184 7.26 4.32 2.82
N LEU A 185 8.20 4.98 2.12
CA LEU A 185 8.67 6.32 2.48
C LEU A 185 7.53 7.36 2.45
N GLU A 186 6.66 7.29 1.43
CA GLU A 186 5.51 8.17 1.33
C GLU A 186 4.46 7.88 2.40
N PHE A 187 4.24 6.61 2.74
CA PHE A 187 3.34 6.19 3.81
C PHE A 187 3.84 6.72 5.16
N ALA A 188 5.12 6.53 5.48
CA ALA A 188 5.72 7.05 6.69
C ALA A 188 5.64 8.59 6.75
N ARG A 189 5.96 9.28 5.65
CA ARG A 189 5.87 10.74 5.55
C ARG A 189 4.45 11.25 5.80
N ARG A 190 3.44 10.60 5.21
CA ARG A 190 2.03 10.97 5.40
C ARG A 190 1.52 10.61 6.79
N ALA A 191 1.90 9.46 7.34
CA ALA A 191 1.53 9.07 8.72
C ALA A 191 2.15 9.98 9.79
N ALA A 192 3.31 10.58 9.52
CA ALA A 192 3.88 11.61 10.37
C ALA A 192 2.99 12.88 10.42
N LYS A 193 2.37 13.25 9.29
CA LYS A 193 1.52 14.45 9.14
C LYS A 193 0.06 14.20 9.49
N ASN A 194 -0.47 13.03 9.19
CA ASN A 194 -1.85 12.62 9.41
C ASN A 194 -1.88 11.44 10.40
N PRO A 195 -2.18 11.69 11.70
CA PRO A 195 -2.22 10.64 12.71
C PRO A 195 -3.19 9.49 12.40
N LYS A 196 -4.22 9.71 11.57
CA LYS A 196 -5.19 8.68 11.18
C LYS A 196 -4.55 7.54 10.36
N LEU A 197 -3.37 7.77 9.77
CA LEU A 197 -2.65 6.78 8.97
C LEU A 197 -1.67 5.93 9.79
N ARG A 198 -1.34 6.30 11.04
CA ARG A 198 -0.26 5.64 11.81
C ARG A 198 -0.52 4.17 12.07
N ALA A 199 -1.73 3.81 12.49
CA ALA A 199 -2.08 2.42 12.73
C ALA A 199 -1.99 1.59 11.44
N SER A 200 -2.42 2.16 10.32
CA SER A 200 -2.38 1.49 9.02
C SER A 200 -0.96 1.35 8.49
N GLN A 201 -0.10 2.35 8.68
CA GLN A 201 1.31 2.28 8.33
C GLN A 201 2.04 1.24 9.20
N ALA A 202 1.79 1.22 10.51
CA ALA A 202 2.40 0.25 11.41
C ALA A 202 1.99 -1.18 11.05
N LEU A 203 0.70 -1.42 10.79
CA LEU A 203 0.21 -2.72 10.35
C LEU A 203 0.79 -3.10 8.99
N HIS A 204 0.81 -2.18 8.02
CA HIS A 204 1.42 -2.38 6.71
C HIS A 204 2.89 -2.82 6.83
N LEU A 205 3.69 -2.10 7.61
CA LEU A 205 5.10 -2.38 7.80
C LEU A 205 5.31 -3.73 8.49
N ALA A 206 4.57 -4.01 9.56
CA ALA A 206 4.68 -5.27 10.30
C ALA A 206 4.34 -6.47 9.41
N THR A 207 3.25 -6.41 8.64
CA THR A 207 2.87 -7.50 7.75
C THR A 207 3.77 -7.59 6.52
N THR A 208 4.31 -6.48 6.03
CA THR A 208 5.34 -6.49 4.97
C THR A 208 6.61 -7.18 5.44
N VAL A 209 7.11 -6.86 6.63
CA VAL A 209 8.30 -7.51 7.21
C VAL A 209 8.07 -9.00 7.43
N ALA A 210 6.92 -9.38 8.01
CA ALA A 210 6.56 -10.78 8.21
C ALA A 210 6.44 -11.53 6.88
N GLY A 211 5.77 -10.95 5.88
CA GLY A 211 5.65 -11.53 4.55
C GLY A 211 7.02 -11.70 3.88
N MET A 212 7.86 -10.68 3.91
CA MET A 212 9.22 -10.77 3.37
C MET A 212 10.04 -11.86 4.07
N ALA A 213 9.90 -12.02 5.40
CA ALA A 213 10.52 -13.12 6.12
C ALA A 213 10.03 -14.49 5.64
N CYS A 214 8.72 -14.68 5.44
CA CYS A 214 8.16 -15.90 4.86
C CYS A 214 8.70 -16.17 3.45
N PHE A 215 8.74 -15.15 2.59
CA PHE A 215 9.24 -15.27 1.22
C PHE A 215 10.73 -15.64 1.17
N SER A 216 11.55 -15.00 2.02
CA SER A 216 12.97 -15.34 2.15
C SER A 216 13.17 -16.72 2.75
N TYR A 217 12.36 -17.10 3.74
CA TYR A 217 12.42 -18.42 4.36
C TYR A 217 12.07 -19.53 3.38
N GLU A 218 11.05 -19.36 2.53
CA GLU A 218 10.75 -20.29 1.43
C GLU A 218 11.96 -20.47 0.49
N SER A 219 12.68 -19.39 0.18
CA SER A 219 13.88 -19.49 -0.66
C SER A 219 15.02 -20.28 0.00
N TYR A 220 15.10 -20.22 1.34
CA TYR A 220 16.10 -20.95 2.14
C TYR A 220 15.70 -22.41 2.42
N LYS A 221 14.41 -22.66 2.63
CA LYS A 221 13.80 -23.96 2.98
C LYS A 221 12.61 -24.26 2.06
N PRO A 222 12.87 -24.53 0.77
CA PRO A 222 11.83 -24.65 -0.27
C PRO A 222 10.92 -25.86 -0.09
N GLU A 223 11.21 -26.78 0.82
CA GLU A 223 10.38 -27.92 1.21
C GLU A 223 9.28 -27.58 2.23
N THR A 224 9.29 -26.36 2.79
CA THR A 224 8.36 -25.98 3.84
C THR A 224 6.98 -25.68 3.26
N LYS A 225 6.01 -26.53 3.57
CA LYS A 225 4.62 -26.39 3.13
C LYS A 225 3.95 -25.15 3.72
N TYR A 226 2.99 -24.59 3.00
CA TYR A 226 2.12 -23.48 3.41
C TYR A 226 2.79 -22.12 3.67
N VAL A 227 4.13 -22.02 3.69
CA VAL A 227 4.83 -20.75 3.91
C VAL A 227 4.48 -19.72 2.84
N HIS A 228 4.31 -20.15 1.60
CA HIS A 228 3.88 -19.29 0.50
C HIS A 228 2.50 -18.69 0.74
N GLY A 229 1.55 -19.48 1.22
CA GLY A 229 0.22 -18.99 1.55
C GLY A 229 0.22 -18.07 2.78
N VAL A 230 1.13 -18.26 3.73
CA VAL A 230 1.34 -17.28 4.83
C VAL A 230 1.91 -15.97 4.28
N TRP A 231 2.86 -16.03 3.35
CA TRP A 231 3.31 -14.84 2.60
C TRP A 231 2.12 -14.11 1.97
N HIS A 232 1.25 -14.82 1.23
CA HIS A 232 0.05 -14.24 0.62
C HIS A 232 -0.82 -13.50 1.65
N ILE A 233 -1.10 -14.12 2.80
CA ILE A 233 -1.92 -13.50 3.84
C ILE A 233 -1.27 -12.20 4.34
N CYS A 234 0.03 -12.24 4.66
CA CYS A 234 0.77 -11.08 5.14
C CYS A 234 0.78 -9.94 4.11
N SER A 235 1.09 -10.22 2.84
CA SER A 235 1.09 -9.19 1.81
C SER A 235 -0.30 -8.72 1.40
N ALA A 236 -1.34 -9.56 1.47
CA ALA A 236 -2.72 -9.12 1.29
C ALA A 236 -3.15 -8.14 2.39
N ILE A 237 -2.82 -8.43 3.65
CA ILE A 237 -3.06 -7.50 4.76
C ILE A 237 -2.30 -6.20 4.53
N ALA A 238 -1.02 -6.25 4.14
CA ALA A 238 -0.23 -5.07 3.83
C ALA A 238 -0.92 -4.22 2.75
N VAL A 239 -1.20 -4.82 1.59
CA VAL A 239 -1.82 -4.15 0.45
C VAL A 239 -3.18 -3.55 0.79
N SER A 240 -4.00 -4.21 1.63
CA SER A 240 -5.29 -3.66 2.07
C SER A 240 -5.16 -2.34 2.86
N GLN A 241 -4.00 -2.07 3.47
CA GLN A 241 -3.75 -0.80 4.15
C GLN A 241 -3.48 0.35 3.18
N LEU A 242 -3.04 0.05 1.95
CA LEU A 242 -2.69 1.06 0.95
C LEU A 242 -3.91 1.84 0.46
N GLY A 243 -5.12 1.29 0.59
CA GLY A 243 -6.35 2.03 0.29
C GLY A 243 -6.49 3.32 1.11
N ARG A 244 -6.04 3.30 2.37
CA ARG A 244 -6.05 4.48 3.26
C ARG A 244 -5.01 5.51 2.85
N LEU A 245 -3.81 5.05 2.47
CA LEU A 245 -2.75 5.92 1.97
C LEU A 245 -3.17 6.62 0.67
N VAL A 246 -3.73 5.86 -0.29
CA VAL A 246 -4.22 6.41 -1.55
C VAL A 246 -5.35 7.40 -1.30
N ALA A 247 -6.27 7.13 -0.36
CA ALA A 247 -7.33 8.07 -0.01
C ALA A 247 -6.81 9.41 0.53
N ASP A 248 -5.77 9.38 1.35
CA ASP A 248 -5.12 10.59 1.86
C ASP A 248 -4.45 11.39 0.73
N VAL A 249 -3.82 10.72 -0.25
CA VAL A 249 -3.26 11.37 -1.45
C VAL A 249 -4.35 11.99 -2.30
N GLU A 250 -5.43 11.26 -2.57
CA GLU A 250 -6.54 11.75 -3.38
C GLU A 250 -7.20 12.97 -2.73
N ALA A 251 -7.41 12.97 -1.41
CA ALA A 251 -7.98 14.11 -0.70
C ALA A 251 -7.12 15.38 -0.87
N GLU A 252 -5.79 15.27 -0.79
CA GLU A 252 -4.88 16.40 -1.03
C GLU A 252 -4.97 16.89 -2.49
N VAL A 253 -4.94 15.98 -3.45
CA VAL A 253 -5.02 16.31 -4.89
C VAL A 253 -6.32 17.03 -5.22
N LEU A 254 -7.45 16.50 -4.73
CA LEU A 254 -8.78 17.05 -5.01
C LEU A 254 -9.01 18.40 -4.30
N SER A 255 -8.31 18.66 -3.19
CA SER A 255 -8.34 19.95 -2.51
C SER A 255 -7.51 21.05 -3.19
N THR A 256 -6.69 20.70 -4.19
CA THR A 256 -5.78 21.67 -4.83
C THR A 256 -6.55 22.63 -5.76
N PRO A 257 -6.51 23.96 -5.53
CA PRO A 257 -7.21 24.92 -6.36
C PRO A 257 -6.81 24.83 -7.84
N GLY A 258 -7.79 24.75 -8.73
CA GLY A 258 -7.55 24.63 -10.18
C GLY A 258 -7.32 23.20 -10.69
N PHE A 259 -7.38 22.19 -9.82
CA PHE A 259 -7.48 20.79 -10.26
C PHE A 259 -8.86 20.55 -10.91
N LYS A 260 -8.96 20.85 -12.20
CA LYS A 260 -10.02 20.31 -13.07
C LYS A 260 -9.64 18.85 -13.32
N GLY A 261 -10.04 17.95 -12.43
CA GLY A 261 -9.71 16.54 -12.53
C GLY A 261 -9.88 16.08 -13.96
N ASN A 262 -8.83 15.56 -14.58
CA ASN A 262 -8.86 15.18 -15.98
C ASN A 262 -9.79 13.96 -16.10
N PRO A 263 -11.02 14.08 -16.63
CA PRO A 263 -11.85 12.93 -16.92
C PRO A 263 -11.43 12.47 -18.32
N ALA A 264 -10.36 11.68 -18.42
CA ALA A 264 -10.05 10.97 -19.65
C ALA A 264 -10.58 9.53 -19.55
N PRO A 265 -11.08 8.95 -20.65
CA PRO A 265 -12.47 8.51 -20.71
C PRO A 265 -12.64 7.00 -20.56
N PHE A 266 -13.60 6.59 -19.73
CA PHE A 266 -14.50 5.47 -20.01
C PHE A 266 -15.73 5.64 -19.12
N VAL A 267 -16.87 5.96 -19.73
CA VAL A 267 -18.20 6.07 -19.10
C VAL A 267 -19.10 5.11 -19.89
N PRO A 268 -20.05 4.37 -19.27
CA PRO A 268 -21.29 5.02 -18.86
C PRO A 268 -21.65 4.85 -17.38
N GLU A 269 -22.01 5.98 -16.76
CA GLU A 269 -23.25 6.16 -16.03
C GLU A 269 -23.50 5.28 -14.79
N TYR A 270 -22.77 5.54 -13.71
CA TYR A 270 -23.20 5.15 -12.35
C TYR A 270 -23.15 6.28 -11.32
N GLN A 271 -22.81 7.50 -11.74
CA GLN A 271 -22.60 8.63 -10.83
C GLN A 271 -23.86 9.49 -10.59
N TYR A 272 -25.02 9.06 -11.09
CA TYR A 272 -26.31 9.74 -10.85
C TYR A 272 -27.15 9.12 -9.73
N LEU A 273 -26.80 7.92 -9.23
CA LEU A 273 -27.63 7.20 -8.27
C LEU A 273 -27.17 7.28 -6.81
N HIS A 274 -25.92 7.65 -6.51
CA HIS A 274 -25.47 7.66 -5.11
C HIS A 274 -25.72 8.96 -4.35
N ASN A 275 -26.13 10.04 -5.04
CA ASN A 275 -26.38 11.34 -4.42
C ASN A 275 -27.88 11.69 -4.25
N LYS A 276 -28.80 10.73 -4.48
CA LYS A 276 -30.25 10.94 -4.35
C LYS A 276 -30.92 10.27 -3.14
N HIS A 277 -30.17 9.55 -2.30
CA HIS A 277 -30.71 8.84 -1.13
C HIS A 277 -30.04 9.18 0.19
N HIS A 278 -29.74 10.47 0.42
CA HIS A 278 -29.83 11.00 1.78
C HIS A 278 -31.20 11.66 1.93
N PRO A 279 -32.22 10.96 2.47
CA PRO A 279 -33.49 11.60 2.76
C PRO A 279 -33.25 12.76 3.73
N GLU A 280 -33.83 13.93 3.44
CA GLU A 280 -33.75 15.14 4.27
C GLU A 280 -34.19 14.92 5.73
N SER A 281 -34.87 13.80 6.02
CA SER A 281 -35.22 13.38 7.38
C SER A 281 -34.01 13.20 8.29
N VAL A 282 -32.85 12.78 7.76
CA VAL A 282 -31.62 12.62 8.55
C VAL A 282 -30.96 13.98 8.84
N ARG A 283 -31.11 14.96 7.94
CA ARG A 283 -30.54 16.31 8.13
C ARG A 283 -31.34 17.13 9.14
N ARG A 284 -32.66 16.90 9.28
CA ARG A 284 -33.47 17.48 10.37
C ARG A 284 -33.20 16.84 11.73
N ALA A 285 -32.94 15.52 11.79
CA ALA A 285 -32.62 14.86 13.06
C ALA A 285 -31.34 15.40 13.72
N SER A 286 -30.35 15.81 12.92
CA SER A 286 -29.08 16.37 13.42
C SER A 286 -29.18 17.85 13.85
N LEU A 287 -30.21 18.56 13.43
CA LEU A 287 -30.43 19.99 13.74
C LEU A 287 -31.44 20.21 14.88
N SER A 288 -32.10 19.16 15.38
CA SER A 288 -33.02 19.23 16.52
C SER A 288 -32.44 18.70 17.84
N ALA A 289 -31.15 18.34 17.87
CA ALA A 289 -30.44 18.03 19.12
C ALA A 289 -29.97 19.33 19.80
N GLU A 290 -30.93 20.19 20.12
CA GLU A 290 -30.72 21.35 20.96
C GLU A 290 -30.76 20.89 22.43
N ILE A 291 -29.61 21.09 23.09
CA ILE A 291 -29.32 21.13 24.53
C ILE A 291 -30.55 20.96 25.43
N VAL A 292 -30.72 19.76 25.99
CA VAL A 292 -31.51 19.55 27.22
C VAL A 292 -30.58 19.75 28.42
N PRO A 293 -30.86 20.68 29.36
CA PRO A 293 -30.06 20.82 30.57
C PRO A 293 -30.23 19.56 31.43
N LEU A 294 -29.10 18.93 31.80
CA LEU A 294 -29.07 17.85 32.78
C LEU A 294 -29.45 18.41 34.15
N SER A 295 -30.58 17.96 34.70
CA SER A 295 -30.92 18.16 36.11
C SER A 295 -29.88 17.48 37.01
N PRO A 296 -29.52 18.09 38.15
CA PRO A 296 -28.54 17.52 39.06
C PRO A 296 -29.05 16.23 39.72
N PRO A 297 -28.15 15.28 40.05
CA PRO A 297 -28.53 13.99 40.61
C PRO A 297 -29.10 14.14 42.02
N THR A 298 -30.26 13.53 42.24
CA THR A 298 -30.90 13.35 43.55
C THR A 298 -29.99 12.51 44.44
N GLN A 299 -29.61 13.04 45.62
CA GLN A 299 -28.84 12.29 46.62
C GLN A 299 -29.66 11.10 47.15
N PRO A 300 -29.06 9.91 47.36
CA PRO A 300 -29.73 8.80 48.01
C PRO A 300 -29.93 9.10 49.50
N SER A 301 -31.17 8.91 49.97
CA SER A 301 -31.54 8.97 51.37
C SER A 301 -30.86 7.84 52.15
N ILE A 302 -29.91 8.20 53.01
CA ILE A 302 -29.28 7.27 53.96
C ILE A 302 -30.31 6.95 55.05
N GLN A 303 -30.96 5.78 54.96
CA GLN A 303 -31.68 5.21 56.09
C GLN A 303 -30.68 4.79 57.16
N ARG A 304 -30.70 5.48 58.31
CA ARG A 304 -29.98 5.05 59.51
C ARG A 304 -30.64 3.80 60.07
N HIS A 305 -29.99 2.66 59.94
CA HIS A 305 -30.30 1.50 60.77
C HIS A 305 -29.83 1.77 62.21
N SER A 306 -30.79 1.78 63.13
CA SER A 306 -30.56 1.77 64.58
C SER A 306 -30.11 0.38 65.02
N SER A 307 -28.93 0.28 65.61
CA SER A 307 -28.45 -0.94 66.27
C SER A 307 -29.17 -1.16 67.61
N PRO A 308 -29.48 -2.42 68.00
CA PRO A 308 -30.03 -2.73 69.31
C PRO A 308 -28.94 -2.70 70.41
N PRO A 309 -29.34 -2.53 71.69
CA PRO A 309 -28.41 -2.32 72.79
C PRO A 309 -27.65 -3.60 73.19
N VAL A 310 -26.39 -3.39 73.55
CA VAL A 310 -25.44 -4.34 74.12
C VAL A 310 -25.95 -4.87 75.46
N LYS A 311 -25.98 -6.21 75.62
CA LYS A 311 -26.06 -6.84 76.95
C LYS A 311 -24.64 -7.10 77.46
N ALA A 312 -24.35 -6.58 78.65
CA ALA A 312 -23.14 -6.83 79.40
C ALA A 312 -23.15 -8.25 79.99
N GLY A 313 -21.99 -8.90 79.93
CA GLY A 313 -21.67 -10.20 80.54
C GLY A 313 -20.19 -10.45 80.36
#